data_AF-A0A9W7YDD5-F1
#
_entry.id   AF-A0A9W7YDD5-F1
#
_cell.length_a   1.000
_cell.length_b   1.000
_cell.length_c   1.000
_cell.angle_alpha   90.00
_cell.angle_beta   90.00
_cell.angle_gamma   90.00
#
_symmetry.space_group_name_H-M   'P 1'
#
loop_
_entity.id
_entity.type
_entity.pdbx_description
1 polymer ?
#
loop_
_entity_poly.entity_id
_entity_poly.type
_entity_poly.pdbx_seq_one_letter_code
_entity_poly.pdbx_strand_id
1 'polypeptide(L)'
;RGMRFPYTRHHTILLVGEGNFSFARSVAAQLDSGANMIATSYDSREQACEKYPDTDEHVQEFELLGGTVLFGVDGTRLAKQKRLRGKQFSRIVFNFPHVGMGIKDQERNIRANQELLLGFFNSAGPLLTAGRPKAPPKKTDSDDSDDDDNEGGGGPRKKPRRRQRKGRADGPTTGVFVFEGIEAQVVYNADDGAGDGDDELAVEEDPGQIHVTLKSGMPYERWSIRRLARDCGLVSHTTLPFTPSTFPGYEHRRTLGFEEGVSKDANKEICDKRPKLYTFVTDPQEEPSSSTEMDPLNGIRRETPLGPRLNLDEKRKRMLDIFHESQEPFLLKELERIGPKQKGIVAQSVKDVVQSLVDDGLCHCEKVGTSNFFWAFPSEAAVKRQNKKRALEKELAQAQATKEELTESIARAQLGREQTEERANLVEELGGVEATWKEQQAELQKFKECDPAVLNQKRNEAREARDAANRWTDNIFIIQSWVREKFNMDMDDFNKHFGIPADLDSV
;
A
#
# COMPACT_ATOMS: atom_id res chain seq x y z
N ARG A 1 20.34 -2.95 -9.61
CA ARG A 1 20.92 -2.23 -8.45
C ARG A 1 19.79 -2.00 -7.47
N GLY A 2 19.88 -2.51 -6.24
CA GLY A 2 18.84 -2.31 -5.20
C GLY A 2 18.74 -0.83 -4.79
N MET A 3 17.59 -0.43 -4.27
CA MET A 3 17.37 0.91 -3.74
C MET A 3 18.28 1.15 -2.53
N ARG A 4 19.15 2.17 -2.59
CA ARG A 4 19.88 2.69 -1.44
C ARG A 4 18.90 3.48 -0.56
N PHE A 5 19.09 3.42 0.76
CA PHE A 5 18.29 4.18 1.72
C PHE A 5 18.15 5.65 1.28
N PRO A 6 16.92 6.17 1.07
CA PRO A 6 16.70 7.43 0.36
C PRO A 6 16.63 8.68 1.27
N TYR A 7 16.87 8.51 2.58
CA TYR A 7 16.73 9.59 3.57
C TYR A 7 18.07 9.91 4.24
N THR A 8 18.21 11.14 4.74
CA THR A 8 19.39 11.65 5.45
C THR A 8 18.88 12.44 6.66
N ARG A 9 19.77 12.70 7.64
CA ARG A 9 19.41 13.43 8.88
C ARG A 9 18.97 14.88 8.63
N HIS A 10 19.35 15.45 7.48
CA HIS A 10 19.01 16.81 7.10
C HIS A 10 17.60 16.95 6.52
N HIS A 11 16.93 15.84 6.17
CA HIS A 11 15.56 15.91 5.67
C HIS A 11 14.55 16.18 6.79
N THR A 12 13.60 17.07 6.52
CA THR A 12 12.36 17.19 7.28
C THR A 12 11.32 16.28 6.64
N ILE A 13 10.85 15.28 7.38
CA ILE A 13 10.07 14.17 6.83
C ILE A 13 8.67 14.16 7.44
N LEU A 14 7.65 14.17 6.58
CA LEU A 14 6.26 13.90 6.95
C LEU A 14 5.87 12.52 6.41
N LEU A 15 5.54 11.58 7.29
CA LEU A 15 5.01 10.27 6.94
C LEU A 15 3.49 10.32 7.10
N VAL A 16 2.76 9.98 6.04
CA VAL A 16 1.31 10.12 5.97
C VAL A 16 0.64 8.76 5.86
N GLY A 17 -0.35 8.52 6.72
CA GLY A 17 -1.16 7.30 6.69
C GLY A 17 -0.41 6.06 7.17
N GLU A 18 0.45 6.21 8.17
CA GLU A 18 1.09 5.09 8.85
C GLU A 18 0.02 4.18 9.49
N GLY A 19 0.23 2.87 9.36
CA GLY A 19 -0.57 1.84 10.05
C GLY A 19 -0.09 1.68 11.49
N ASN A 20 0.77 0.69 11.72
CA ASN A 20 1.38 0.42 13.03
C ASN A 20 2.66 1.24 13.32
N PHE A 21 3.01 2.24 12.50
CA PHE A 21 4.23 3.08 12.65
C PHE A 21 5.59 2.36 12.51
N SER A 22 5.60 1.09 12.09
CA SER A 22 6.85 0.34 11.89
C SER A 22 7.80 0.97 10.85
N PHE A 23 7.26 1.65 9.83
CA PHE A 23 8.06 2.37 8.84
C PHE A 23 8.72 3.61 9.46
N ALA A 24 7.95 4.43 10.19
CA ALA A 24 8.46 5.59 10.91
C ALA A 24 9.61 5.23 11.84
N ARG A 25 9.40 4.21 12.68
CA ARG A 25 10.41 3.65 13.59
C ARG A 25 11.66 3.17 12.85
N SER A 26 11.50 2.42 11.75
CA SER A 26 12.61 1.93 10.93
C SER A 26 13.45 3.05 10.31
N VAL A 27 12.80 4.09 9.79
CA VAL A 27 13.49 5.25 9.19
C VAL A 27 14.23 6.04 10.27
N ALA A 28 13.60 6.30 11.42
CA ALA A 28 14.24 7.00 12.53
C ALA A 28 15.43 6.22 13.10
N ALA A 29 15.32 4.90 13.23
CA ALA A 29 16.40 4.05 13.72
C ALA A 29 17.61 4.03 12.77
N GLN A 30 17.39 3.99 11.45
CA GLN A 30 18.48 4.06 10.47
C GLN A 30 19.12 5.45 10.39
N LEU A 31 18.34 6.50 10.63
CA LEU A 31 18.87 7.85 10.77
C LEU A 31 19.51 8.08 12.14
N ASP A 32 19.25 7.20 13.13
CA ASP A 32 19.60 7.39 14.54
C ASP A 32 19.15 8.78 15.05
N SER A 33 17.98 9.20 14.56
CA SER A 33 17.24 10.39 14.99
C SER A 33 15.87 10.47 14.29
N GLY A 34 14.83 10.75 15.07
CA GLY A 34 13.47 11.08 14.60
C GLY A 34 13.11 12.56 14.73
N ALA A 35 14.01 13.42 15.23
CA ALA A 35 13.71 14.82 15.60
C ALA A 35 13.07 15.67 14.46
N ASN A 36 13.45 15.37 13.20
CA ASN A 36 12.94 16.05 12.01
C ASN A 36 11.78 15.30 11.34
N MET A 37 11.16 14.34 12.02
CA MET A 37 10.15 13.45 11.48
C MET A 37 8.81 13.60 12.19
N ILE A 38 7.75 13.70 11.39
CA ILE A 38 6.37 13.65 11.86
C ILE A 38 5.68 12.46 11.19
N ALA A 39 5.15 11.53 11.98
CA ALA A 39 4.40 10.39 11.49
C ALA A 39 2.91 10.57 11.78
N THR A 40 2.05 10.36 10.79
CA THR A 40 0.61 10.56 10.93
C THR A 40 -0.19 9.32 10.58
N SER A 41 -1.28 9.09 11.30
CA SER A 41 -2.27 8.07 10.98
C SER A 41 -3.66 8.67 10.82
N TYR A 42 -4.48 8.06 9.97
CA TYR A 42 -5.88 8.44 9.77
C TYR A 42 -6.76 8.02 10.95
N ASP A 43 -6.48 6.84 11.51
CA ASP A 43 -7.20 6.29 12.65
C ASP A 43 -6.91 7.10 13.94
N SER A 44 -7.82 7.03 14.91
CA SER A 44 -7.53 7.48 16.28
C SER A 44 -6.48 6.56 16.92
N ARG A 45 -5.89 6.98 18.04
CA ARG A 45 -4.91 6.13 18.74
C ARG A 45 -5.53 4.81 19.17
N GLU A 46 -6.74 4.86 19.69
CA GLU A 46 -7.49 3.69 20.16
C GLU A 46 -7.77 2.72 19.01
N GLN A 47 -8.24 3.24 17.87
CA GLN A 47 -8.50 2.45 16.68
C GLN A 47 -7.23 1.82 16.09
N ALA A 48 -6.11 2.56 16.09
CA ALA A 48 -4.84 2.04 15.62
C ALA A 48 -4.33 0.89 16.51
N CYS A 49 -4.42 1.03 17.83
CA CYS A 49 -4.02 -0.02 18.77
C CYS A 49 -4.94 -1.24 18.73
N GLU A 50 -6.24 -1.05 18.49
CA GLU A 50 -7.19 -2.15 18.28
C GLU A 50 -6.86 -2.93 17.00
N LYS A 51 -6.54 -2.24 15.91
CA LYS A 51 -6.20 -2.87 14.62
C LYS A 51 -4.82 -3.51 14.60
N TYR A 52 -3.86 -2.93 15.33
CA TYR A 52 -2.47 -3.38 15.36
C TYR A 52 -1.93 -3.31 16.80
N PRO A 53 -1.85 -4.46 17.50
CA PRO A 53 -1.39 -4.52 18.90
C PRO A 53 0.03 -4.00 19.13
N ASP A 54 0.87 -3.99 18.10
CA ASP A 54 2.26 -3.51 18.08
C ASP A 54 2.40 -1.98 17.92
N THR A 55 1.28 -1.27 17.71
CA THR A 55 1.28 0.20 17.49
C THR A 55 1.97 0.96 18.61
N ASP A 56 1.61 0.68 19.87
CA ASP A 56 2.11 1.46 21.01
C ASP A 56 3.62 1.29 21.22
N GLU A 57 4.16 0.10 21.00
CA GLU A 57 5.59 -0.17 21.08
C GLU A 57 6.36 0.62 20.01
N HIS A 58 5.91 0.58 18.76
CA HIS A 58 6.54 1.32 17.67
C HIS A 58 6.44 2.84 17.83
N VAL A 59 5.31 3.34 18.34
CA VAL A 59 5.14 4.77 18.67
C VAL A 59 6.13 5.19 19.76
N GLN A 60 6.23 4.41 20.84
CA GLN A 60 7.16 4.71 21.93
C GLN A 60 8.62 4.74 21.45
N GLU A 61 9.06 3.74 20.69
CA GLU A 61 10.41 3.72 20.11
C GLU A 61 10.68 4.91 19.20
N PHE A 62 9.71 5.28 18.35
CA PHE A 62 9.85 6.41 17.45
C PHE A 62 9.90 7.76 18.19
N GLU A 63 9.08 7.94 19.23
CA GLU A 63 9.09 9.12 20.09
C GLU A 63 10.36 9.22 20.94
N LEU A 64 10.91 8.09 21.41
CA LEU A 64 12.21 8.04 22.11
C LEU A 64 13.37 8.53 21.23
N LEU A 65 13.29 8.31 19.91
CA LEU A 65 14.25 8.85 18.95
C LEU A 65 13.97 10.34 18.60
N GLY A 66 12.96 10.97 19.21
CA GLY A 66 12.58 12.36 19.01
C GLY A 66 11.52 12.59 17.93
N GLY A 67 10.94 11.52 17.37
CA GLY A 67 9.84 11.60 16.40
C GLY A 67 8.56 12.16 17.01
N THR A 68 7.70 12.77 16.18
CA THR A 68 6.38 13.24 16.61
C THR A 68 5.26 12.43 15.94
N VAL A 69 4.32 11.92 16.73
CA VAL A 69 3.16 11.16 16.21
C VAL A 69 1.87 11.97 16.26
N LEU A 70 1.09 11.94 15.16
CA LEU A 70 -0.22 12.58 15.03
C LEU A 70 -1.29 11.58 14.58
N PHE A 71 -2.27 11.29 15.44
CA PHE A 71 -3.45 10.49 15.08
C PHE A 71 -4.59 11.36 14.52
N GLY A 72 -5.56 10.73 13.84
CA GLY A 72 -6.75 11.41 13.30
C GLY A 72 -6.43 12.41 12.18
N VAL A 73 -5.38 12.16 11.39
CA VAL A 73 -4.93 13.06 10.32
C VAL A 73 -5.40 12.56 8.96
N ASP A 74 -6.27 13.32 8.33
CA ASP A 74 -6.68 13.11 6.94
C ASP A 74 -5.61 13.62 5.97
N GLY A 75 -4.98 12.69 5.25
CA GLY A 75 -3.94 12.97 4.24
C GLY A 75 -4.42 13.83 3.07
N THR A 76 -5.73 13.91 2.82
CA THR A 76 -6.32 14.80 1.80
C THR A 76 -6.54 16.24 2.31
N ARG A 77 -6.25 16.50 3.59
CA ARG A 77 -6.49 17.77 4.27
C ARG A 77 -5.32 18.22 5.17
N LEU A 78 -4.10 17.76 4.89
CA LEU A 78 -2.86 18.14 5.57
C LEU A 78 -2.67 19.65 5.72
N ALA A 79 -2.95 20.46 4.68
CA ALA A 79 -2.79 21.92 4.72
C ALA A 79 -3.77 22.61 5.69
N LYS A 80 -4.89 21.95 6.00
CA LYS A 80 -5.89 22.44 6.97
C LYS A 80 -5.57 21.99 8.40
N GLN A 81 -4.60 21.09 8.60
CA GLN A 81 -4.28 20.56 9.91
C GLN A 81 -3.52 21.58 10.74
N LYS A 82 -4.10 22.01 11.87
CA LYS A 82 -3.52 23.06 12.73
C LYS A 82 -2.11 22.71 13.23
N ARG A 83 -1.87 21.42 13.52
CA ARG A 83 -0.57 20.90 14.01
C ARG A 83 0.54 20.92 12.95
N LEU A 84 0.19 21.05 11.67
CA LEU A 84 1.14 21.13 10.54
C LEU A 84 1.28 22.56 10.00
N ARG A 85 0.47 23.51 10.48
CA ARG A 85 0.45 24.89 9.97
C ARG A 85 1.82 25.56 10.14
N GLY A 86 2.35 26.10 9.04
CA GLY A 86 3.64 26.81 9.01
C GLY A 86 4.87 25.89 8.96
N LYS A 87 4.67 24.56 8.89
CA LYS A 87 5.77 23.61 8.65
C LYS A 87 5.93 23.36 7.15
N GLN A 88 7.16 23.14 6.73
CA GLN A 88 7.51 22.66 5.39
C GLN A 88 8.40 21.41 5.51
N PHE A 89 8.27 20.52 4.53
CA PHE A 89 8.92 19.22 4.52
C PHE A 89 9.71 19.03 3.23
N SER A 90 10.95 18.59 3.35
CA SER A 90 11.74 18.18 2.18
C SER A 90 11.33 16.80 1.69
N ARG A 91 10.70 15.97 2.52
CA ARG A 91 10.14 14.66 2.14
C ARG A 91 8.74 14.50 2.70
N ILE A 92 7.76 14.26 1.84
CA ILE A 92 6.41 13.83 2.25
C ILE A 92 6.17 12.44 1.69
N VAL A 93 5.96 11.45 2.55
CA VAL A 93 5.90 10.04 2.18
C VAL A 93 4.49 9.49 2.42
N PHE A 94 3.90 8.85 1.42
CA PHE A 94 2.65 8.11 1.54
C PHE A 94 2.81 6.71 0.95
N ASN A 95 2.98 5.72 1.83
CA ASN A 95 3.22 4.34 1.42
C ASN A 95 1.90 3.58 1.22
N PHE A 96 1.72 2.99 0.04
CA PHE A 96 0.58 2.15 -0.31
C PHE A 96 -0.79 2.78 -0.01
N PRO A 97 -1.06 4.03 -0.45
CA PRO A 97 -2.33 4.69 -0.22
C PRO A 97 -3.50 3.89 -0.79
N HIS A 98 -4.54 3.69 0.02
CA HIS A 98 -5.76 2.99 -0.40
C HIS A 98 -6.96 3.38 0.47
N VAL A 99 -8.13 3.60 -0.13
CA VAL A 99 -9.35 4.06 0.59
C VAL A 99 -9.93 3.03 1.58
N GLY A 100 -9.62 1.75 1.42
CA GLY A 100 -10.01 0.69 2.37
C GLY A 100 -11.51 0.32 2.37
N MET A 101 -12.34 0.93 1.52
CA MET A 101 -13.81 0.83 1.57
C MET A 101 -14.43 -0.50 1.08
N GLY A 102 -13.65 -1.55 0.82
CA GLY A 102 -14.20 -2.86 0.37
C GLY A 102 -15.03 -2.83 -0.92
N ILE A 103 -14.84 -1.82 -1.79
CA ILE A 103 -15.64 -1.62 -3.01
C ILE A 103 -15.36 -2.77 -3.98
N LYS A 104 -16.38 -3.61 -4.23
CA LYS A 104 -16.31 -4.77 -5.15
C LYS A 104 -16.23 -4.37 -6.62
N ASP A 105 -16.84 -3.25 -6.98
CA ASP A 105 -16.81 -2.70 -8.33
C ASP A 105 -15.43 -2.11 -8.63
N GLN A 106 -14.71 -2.73 -9.57
CA GLN A 106 -13.32 -2.36 -9.85
C GLN A 106 -13.18 -0.92 -10.34
N GLU A 107 -14.12 -0.40 -11.13
CA GLU A 107 -14.02 0.95 -11.68
C GLU A 107 -14.29 2.01 -10.63
N ARG A 108 -15.29 1.80 -9.78
CA ARG A 108 -15.55 2.66 -8.61
C ARG A 108 -14.38 2.62 -7.64
N ASN A 109 -13.79 1.45 -7.40
CA ASN A 109 -12.59 1.32 -6.57
C ASN A 109 -11.41 2.10 -7.16
N ILE A 110 -11.19 2.03 -8.48
CA ILE A 110 -10.16 2.83 -9.16
C ILE A 110 -10.42 4.32 -8.97
N ARG A 111 -11.66 4.80 -9.22
CA ARG A 111 -11.99 6.23 -9.07
C ARG A 111 -11.81 6.74 -7.65
N ALA A 112 -12.26 5.98 -6.65
CA ALA A 112 -12.11 6.37 -5.24
C ALA A 112 -10.63 6.51 -4.83
N ASN A 113 -9.77 5.60 -5.29
CA ASN A 113 -8.33 5.69 -5.04
C ASN A 113 -7.65 6.81 -5.85
N GLN A 114 -8.15 7.15 -7.04
CA GLN A 114 -7.70 8.33 -7.78
C GLN A 114 -8.06 9.63 -7.06
N GLU A 115 -9.26 9.74 -6.50
CA GLU A 115 -9.71 10.88 -5.69
C GLU A 115 -8.87 11.05 -4.43
N LEU A 116 -8.54 9.94 -3.74
CA LEU A 116 -7.63 9.94 -2.59
C LEU A 116 -6.26 10.53 -2.94
N LEU A 117 -5.65 10.05 -4.03
CA LEU A 117 -4.34 10.53 -4.47
C LEU A 117 -4.38 12.00 -4.92
N LEU A 118 -5.42 12.40 -5.66
CA LEU A 118 -5.61 13.77 -6.09
C LEU A 118 -5.77 14.73 -4.89
N GLY A 119 -6.57 14.34 -3.90
CA GLY A 119 -6.75 15.11 -2.67
C GLY A 119 -5.45 15.20 -1.86
N PHE A 120 -4.71 14.09 -1.76
CA PHE A 120 -3.39 14.07 -1.13
C PHE A 120 -2.40 15.01 -1.82
N PHE A 121 -2.23 14.92 -3.14
CA PHE A 121 -1.27 15.77 -3.87
C PHE A 121 -1.59 17.27 -3.72
N ASN A 122 -2.87 17.65 -3.86
CA ASN A 122 -3.31 19.03 -3.63
C ASN A 122 -3.01 19.52 -2.21
N SER A 123 -3.13 18.63 -1.23
CA SER A 123 -2.89 19.00 0.16
C SER A 123 -1.42 18.94 0.58
N ALA A 124 -0.59 18.12 -0.07
CA ALA A 124 0.81 17.92 0.27
C ALA A 124 1.73 18.90 -0.46
N GLY A 125 1.42 19.26 -1.72
CA GLY A 125 2.21 20.19 -2.53
C GLY A 125 2.58 21.50 -1.80
N PRO A 126 1.61 22.22 -1.18
CA PRO A 126 1.88 23.46 -0.45
C PRO A 126 2.78 23.30 0.79
N LEU A 127 2.99 22.07 1.28
CA LEU A 127 3.83 21.77 2.44
C LEU A 127 5.27 21.39 2.03
N LEU A 128 5.60 21.35 0.75
CA LEU A 128 6.96 21.09 0.29
C LEU A 128 7.88 22.29 0.52
N THR A 129 9.14 22.01 0.85
CA THR A 129 10.19 23.03 0.83
C THR A 129 10.47 23.49 -0.59
N ALA A 130 10.60 24.81 -0.80
CA ALA A 130 11.08 25.35 -2.06
C ALA A 130 12.58 25.04 -2.20
N GLY A 131 12.92 24.08 -3.05
CA GLY A 131 14.29 23.84 -3.50
C GLY A 131 14.27 23.71 -5.01
N ARG A 132 15.34 24.13 -5.69
CA ARG A 132 15.37 24.21 -7.15
C ARG A 132 15.47 22.79 -7.76
N PRO A 133 14.53 22.35 -8.61
CA PRO A 133 14.58 21.00 -9.18
C PRO A 133 15.84 20.76 -10.01
N LYS A 134 16.55 19.64 -9.77
CA LYS A 134 17.55 19.16 -10.74
C LYS A 134 16.83 18.82 -12.04
N ALA A 135 17.31 19.37 -13.15
CA ALA A 135 16.76 19.06 -14.47
C ALA A 135 16.79 17.53 -14.68
N PRO A 136 15.72 16.93 -15.23
CA PRO A 136 15.70 15.49 -15.48
C PRO A 136 16.90 15.09 -16.34
N PRO A 137 17.51 13.91 -16.11
CA PRO A 137 18.59 13.44 -16.94
C PRO A 137 18.10 13.39 -18.40
N LYS A 138 18.83 14.05 -19.31
CA LYS A 138 18.57 13.97 -20.75
C LYS A 138 18.48 12.49 -21.13
N LYS A 139 17.35 12.08 -21.69
CA LYS A 139 17.23 10.77 -22.34
C LYS A 139 18.34 10.71 -23.40
N THR A 140 19.35 9.89 -23.16
CA THR A 140 20.17 9.36 -24.25
C THR A 140 19.29 8.35 -24.95
N ASP A 141 19.03 8.57 -26.24
CA ASP A 141 18.32 7.62 -27.09
C ASP A 141 19.04 6.26 -27.00
N SER A 142 18.43 5.32 -26.30
CA SER A 142 18.75 3.90 -26.36
C SER A 142 17.42 3.16 -26.37
N ASP A 143 17.04 2.76 -27.58
CA ASP A 143 16.06 1.74 -27.98
C ASP A 143 15.21 1.12 -26.86
N ASP A 144 13.97 1.61 -26.72
CA ASP A 144 12.84 0.78 -26.30
C ASP A 144 12.23 0.24 -27.61
N SER A 145 12.78 -0.87 -28.11
CA SER A 145 12.07 -1.73 -29.05
C SER A 145 11.21 -2.69 -28.23
N ASP A 146 9.89 -2.57 -28.39
CA ASP A 146 8.92 -3.58 -28.00
C ASP A 146 9.32 -4.92 -28.66
N ASP A 147 9.78 -5.90 -27.87
CA ASP A 147 10.01 -7.26 -28.33
C ASP A 147 8.68 -8.03 -28.26
N ASP A 148 8.06 -8.14 -29.43
CA ASP A 148 7.16 -9.21 -29.84
C ASP A 148 7.94 -10.54 -29.91
N ASP A 149 7.34 -11.60 -29.36
CA ASP A 149 7.88 -12.95 -29.34
C ASP A 149 8.11 -13.51 -30.77
N ASN A 150 9.35 -13.86 -31.14
CA ASN A 150 9.59 -14.91 -32.14
C ASN A 150 10.95 -15.60 -31.98
N GLU A 151 10.92 -16.93 -31.97
CA GLU A 151 12.07 -17.83 -31.82
C GLU A 151 12.99 -17.86 -33.05
N GLY A 152 14.31 -18.02 -32.81
CA GLY A 152 15.19 -18.68 -33.77
C GLY A 152 16.64 -18.16 -33.86
N GLY A 153 17.60 -19.04 -33.55
CA GLY A 153 18.93 -19.05 -34.20
C GLY A 153 20.10 -18.48 -33.40
N GLY A 154 21.02 -19.36 -32.98
CA GLY A 154 22.23 -19.03 -32.22
C GLY A 154 23.43 -18.53 -33.02
N GLY A 155 24.34 -17.82 -32.34
CA GLY A 155 25.68 -17.43 -32.83
C GLY A 155 26.36 -16.39 -31.90
N PRO A 156 27.69 -16.37 -31.75
CA PRO A 156 28.33 -16.13 -30.44
C PRO A 156 28.72 -14.68 -30.11
N ARG A 157 28.62 -14.32 -28.82
CA ARG A 157 28.98 -13.02 -28.22
C ARG A 157 30.48 -12.87 -27.97
N LYS A 158 31.05 -11.72 -28.36
CA LYS A 158 32.42 -11.26 -28.01
C LYS A 158 32.43 -10.53 -26.63
N LYS A 159 33.46 -10.81 -25.82
CA LYS A 159 33.71 -10.24 -24.47
C LYS A 159 34.30 -8.81 -24.52
N PRO A 160 34.00 -7.91 -23.58
CA PRO A 160 34.77 -6.68 -23.40
C PRO A 160 35.86 -6.79 -22.32
N ARG A 161 36.90 -5.97 -22.49
CA ARG A 161 38.19 -5.99 -21.79
C ARG A 161 38.14 -5.26 -20.44
N ARG A 162 38.84 -5.84 -19.46
CA ARG A 162 39.05 -5.39 -18.08
C ARG A 162 40.19 -4.35 -18.04
N ARG A 163 40.00 -3.23 -17.34
CA ARG A 163 41.06 -2.24 -17.05
C ARG A 163 41.38 -2.27 -15.55
N GLN A 164 42.63 -2.58 -15.23
CA GLN A 164 43.23 -2.63 -13.90
C GLN A 164 43.48 -1.22 -13.32
N ARG A 165 43.37 -1.07 -12.00
CA ARG A 165 44.11 -0.07 -11.22
C ARG A 165 44.85 -0.78 -10.08
N LYS A 166 46.12 -0.40 -9.91
CA LYS A 166 47.12 -0.86 -8.92
C LYS A 166 46.87 -0.19 -7.56
N GLY A 167 47.10 -0.92 -6.47
CA GLY A 167 47.08 -0.40 -5.09
C GLY A 167 48.47 -0.09 -4.53
N ARG A 168 48.48 0.40 -3.27
CA ARG A 168 49.58 0.30 -2.31
C ARG A 168 49.01 0.44 -0.88
N ALA A 169 49.62 -0.28 0.07
CA ALA A 169 49.17 -0.56 1.43
C ALA A 169 50.15 0.04 2.46
N ASP A 170 49.74 0.19 3.72
CA ASP A 170 50.59 0.09 4.93
C ASP A 170 49.73 -0.20 6.20
N GLY A 171 50.30 -0.91 7.19
CA GLY A 171 49.61 -1.60 8.31
C GLY A 171 49.50 -0.85 9.66
N PRO A 172 48.97 -1.51 10.73
CA PRO A 172 48.43 -0.84 11.93
C PRO A 172 49.42 -0.72 13.12
N THR A 173 49.18 0.26 14.00
CA THR A 173 49.90 0.47 15.28
C THR A 173 48.91 0.62 16.46
N THR A 174 49.22 -0.01 17.59
CA THR A 174 48.38 -0.20 18.79
C THR A 174 48.60 0.88 19.87
N GLY A 175 47.56 1.25 20.63
CA GLY A 175 47.65 2.12 21.82
C GLY A 175 46.49 1.90 22.81
N VAL A 176 46.76 2.02 24.12
CA VAL A 176 45.85 1.73 25.25
C VAL A 176 45.40 3.04 25.93
N PHE A 177 44.12 3.17 26.28
CA PHE A 177 43.56 4.26 27.10
C PHE A 177 42.63 3.72 28.21
N VAL A 178 42.65 4.39 29.36
CA VAL A 178 41.94 4.00 30.61
C VAL A 178 40.92 5.08 30.96
N PHE A 179 39.66 4.70 31.21
CA PHE A 179 38.67 5.54 31.89
C PHE A 179 37.70 4.65 32.70
N GLU A 180 37.46 5.00 33.96
CA GLU A 180 36.58 4.31 34.92
C GLU A 180 36.85 2.80 35.18
N GLY A 181 38.08 2.47 35.58
CA GLY A 181 38.32 1.28 36.41
C GLY A 181 38.21 -0.10 35.73
N ILE A 182 38.12 -0.18 34.40
CA ILE A 182 38.22 -1.44 33.65
C ILE A 182 39.30 -1.30 32.57
N GLU A 183 40.33 -2.16 32.59
CA GLU A 183 41.30 -2.29 31.50
C GLU A 183 40.71 -3.14 30.37
N ALA A 184 40.63 -2.59 29.15
CA ALA A 184 40.38 -3.37 27.93
C ALA A 184 41.31 -2.91 26.80
N GLN A 185 42.05 -3.85 26.20
CA GLN A 185 42.86 -3.63 25.01
C GLN A 185 41.95 -3.59 23.77
N VAL A 186 42.03 -2.52 22.96
CA VAL A 186 41.38 -2.45 21.64
C VAL A 186 42.43 -2.12 20.58
N VAL A 187 42.45 -2.92 19.52
CA VAL A 187 43.33 -2.77 18.35
C VAL A 187 42.60 -1.93 17.30
N TYR A 188 43.14 -0.76 16.94
CA TYR A 188 42.62 0.05 15.82
C TYR A 188 43.32 -0.34 14.51
N ASN A 189 42.55 -0.62 13.47
CA ASN A 189 43.04 -0.65 12.08
C ASN A 189 42.90 0.76 11.51
N ALA A 190 44.00 1.31 10.98
CA ALA A 190 44.06 2.62 10.36
C ALA A 190 43.40 2.59 8.97
N ASP A 191 42.20 3.15 8.83
CA ASP A 191 41.75 3.76 7.56
C ASP A 191 40.73 4.92 7.74
N ASP A 192 40.57 5.45 8.95
CA ASP A 192 39.73 6.63 9.21
C ASP A 192 40.60 7.88 9.39
N GLY A 193 41.19 8.33 8.29
CA GLY A 193 41.87 9.62 8.19
C GLY A 193 40.87 10.75 8.01
N ALA A 194 40.50 11.39 9.13
CA ALA A 194 39.92 12.72 9.16
C ALA A 194 40.85 13.71 8.43
N GLY A 195 40.36 14.28 7.33
CA GLY A 195 40.81 15.56 6.82
C GLY A 195 39.80 16.60 7.25
N ASP A 196 40.07 17.21 8.39
CA ASP A 196 39.49 18.49 8.78
C ASP A 196 39.95 19.53 7.75
N GLY A 197 38.99 20.00 6.97
CA GLY A 197 39.14 21.05 5.99
C GLY A 197 37.81 21.75 5.97
N ASP A 198 37.81 22.99 6.47
CA ASP A 198 36.75 23.97 6.30
C ASP A 198 36.47 24.15 4.80
N ASP A 199 35.70 23.23 4.24
CA ASP A 199 35.07 23.36 2.94
C ASP A 199 33.60 23.63 3.27
N GLU A 200 33.25 24.91 3.21
CA GLU A 200 31.89 25.42 3.14
C GLU A 200 31.23 24.81 1.89
N LEU A 201 30.91 23.52 1.97
CA LEU A 201 30.24 22.74 0.95
C LEU A 201 28.85 23.33 0.82
N ALA A 202 28.69 24.17 -0.20
CA ALA A 202 27.42 24.72 -0.65
C ALA A 202 26.35 23.64 -0.51
N VAL A 203 25.39 23.86 0.40
CA VAL A 203 24.20 23.03 0.56
C VAL A 203 23.43 23.17 -0.76
N GLU A 204 23.69 22.28 -1.72
CA GLU A 204 22.92 22.23 -2.96
C GLU A 204 21.46 21.97 -2.57
N GLU A 205 20.59 22.93 -2.85
CA GLU A 205 19.17 22.90 -2.50
C GLU A 205 18.45 21.72 -3.19
N ASP A 206 18.37 20.58 -2.51
CA ASP A 206 17.54 19.45 -2.94
C ASP A 206 16.06 19.86 -2.88
N PRO A 207 15.30 19.81 -3.99
CA PRO A 207 13.89 20.15 -3.99
C PRO A 207 13.10 19.33 -2.98
N GLY A 208 12.03 19.90 -2.45
CA GLY A 208 11.03 19.13 -1.71
C GLY A 208 10.45 18.03 -2.60
N GLN A 209 10.37 16.81 -2.07
CA GLN A 209 9.89 15.63 -2.80
C GLN A 209 8.68 14.98 -2.11
N ILE A 210 7.68 14.60 -2.91
CA ILE A 210 6.60 13.72 -2.50
C ILE A 210 6.92 12.29 -2.96
N HIS A 211 6.91 11.36 -2.03
CA HIS A 211 7.23 9.96 -2.19
C HIS A 211 5.94 9.15 -2.07
N VAL A 212 5.51 8.48 -3.14
CA VAL A 212 4.34 7.58 -3.11
C VAL A 212 4.74 6.19 -3.54
N THR A 213 4.47 5.20 -2.69
CA THR A 213 4.76 3.80 -2.99
C THR A 213 3.50 3.06 -3.44
N LEU A 214 3.55 2.40 -4.60
CA LEU A 214 2.44 1.59 -5.11
C LEU A 214 2.89 0.18 -5.52
N LYS A 215 1.99 -0.79 -5.46
CA LYS A 215 2.16 -2.13 -6.06
C LYS A 215 2.14 -2.02 -7.61
N SER A 216 2.83 -2.92 -8.31
CA SER A 216 2.74 -3.02 -9.78
C SER A 216 1.54 -3.90 -10.20
N GLY A 217 1.04 -3.71 -11.42
CA GLY A 217 -0.11 -4.42 -11.97
C GLY A 217 -1.47 -3.79 -11.65
N MET A 218 -2.52 -4.43 -12.15
CA MET A 218 -3.90 -4.02 -11.90
C MET A 218 -4.30 -4.21 -10.42
N PRO A 219 -5.11 -3.30 -9.84
CA PRO A 219 -5.71 -2.10 -10.46
C PRO A 219 -4.81 -0.85 -10.44
N TYR A 220 -3.65 -0.89 -9.79
CA TYR A 220 -2.78 0.27 -9.52
C TYR A 220 -2.30 0.98 -10.79
N GLU A 221 -2.10 0.25 -11.88
CA GLU A 221 -1.74 0.83 -13.18
C GLU A 221 -2.81 1.78 -13.74
N ARG A 222 -4.10 1.48 -13.54
CA ARG A 222 -5.20 2.36 -13.96
C ARG A 222 -5.34 3.62 -13.11
N TRP A 223 -4.70 3.68 -11.94
CA TRP A 223 -4.77 4.88 -11.10
C TRP A 223 -4.05 6.07 -11.75
N SER A 224 -3.10 5.82 -12.67
CA SER A 224 -2.45 6.88 -13.44
C SER A 224 -1.75 7.94 -12.57
N ILE A 225 -1.04 7.50 -11.52
CA ILE A 225 -0.47 8.38 -10.48
C ILE A 225 0.34 9.57 -11.03
N ARG A 226 1.10 9.39 -12.12
CA ARG A 226 1.87 10.48 -12.74
C ARG A 226 0.99 11.57 -13.33
N ARG A 227 -0.16 11.19 -13.92
CA ARG A 227 -1.16 12.12 -14.43
C ARG A 227 -1.80 12.88 -13.27
N LEU A 228 -2.24 12.17 -12.23
CA LEU A 228 -2.84 12.79 -11.04
C LEU A 228 -1.90 13.80 -10.37
N ALA A 229 -0.61 13.48 -10.27
CA ALA A 229 0.38 14.40 -9.74
C ALA A 229 0.52 15.66 -10.62
N ARG A 230 0.56 15.49 -11.95
CA ARG A 230 0.62 16.60 -12.91
C ARG A 230 -0.59 17.51 -12.83
N ASP A 231 -1.78 16.94 -12.70
CA ASP A 231 -3.04 17.69 -12.54
C ASP A 231 -3.04 18.55 -11.25
N CYS A 232 -2.08 18.33 -10.33
CA CYS A 232 -1.85 19.10 -9.11
C CYS A 232 -0.57 19.95 -9.13
N GLY A 233 0.02 20.23 -10.30
CA GLY A 233 1.23 21.06 -10.42
C GLY A 233 2.54 20.36 -10.01
N LEU A 234 2.56 19.02 -10.00
CA LEU A 234 3.75 18.23 -9.66
C LEU A 234 4.27 17.45 -10.87
N VAL A 235 5.58 17.37 -11.01
CA VAL A 235 6.23 16.56 -12.05
C VAL A 235 6.93 15.36 -11.46
N SER A 236 6.92 14.26 -12.20
CA SER A 236 7.60 13.04 -11.75
C SER A 236 9.11 13.20 -11.88
N HIS A 237 9.81 13.09 -10.76
CA HIS A 237 11.26 13.25 -10.68
C HIS A 237 11.98 11.92 -10.94
N THR A 238 11.63 10.84 -10.24
CA THR A 238 12.24 9.52 -10.42
C THR A 238 11.26 8.40 -10.05
N THR A 239 11.54 7.18 -10.48
CA THR A 239 10.83 5.97 -10.02
C THR A 239 11.84 4.89 -9.68
N LEU A 240 11.76 4.36 -8.47
CA LEU A 240 12.69 3.39 -7.92
C LEU A 240 11.94 2.14 -7.45
N PRO A 241 12.55 0.94 -7.49
CA PRO A 241 11.95 -0.25 -6.91
C PRO A 241 11.91 -0.13 -5.39
N PHE A 242 10.73 -0.25 -4.78
CA PHE A 242 10.61 -0.24 -3.33
C PHE A 242 11.00 -1.61 -2.78
N THR A 243 12.02 -1.66 -1.93
CA THR A 243 12.52 -2.91 -1.35
C THR A 243 12.31 -2.86 0.16
N PRO A 244 11.39 -3.66 0.73
CA PRO A 244 11.08 -3.60 2.17
C PRO A 244 12.29 -3.89 3.05
N SER A 245 13.24 -4.73 2.60
CA SER A 245 14.47 -5.02 3.34
C SER A 245 15.42 -3.83 3.49
N THR A 246 15.22 -2.74 2.75
CA THR A 246 15.92 -1.46 2.98
C THR A 246 15.45 -0.78 4.28
N PHE A 247 14.35 -1.25 4.89
CA PHE A 247 13.77 -0.73 6.12
C PHE A 247 13.65 -1.85 7.17
N PRO A 248 14.70 -2.11 7.97
CA PRO A 248 14.67 -3.15 9.00
C PRO A 248 13.54 -2.93 10.01
N GLY A 249 12.73 -3.96 10.22
CA GLY A 249 11.56 -3.93 11.10
C GLY A 249 10.32 -3.25 10.51
N TYR A 250 10.34 -2.78 9.25
CA TYR A 250 9.13 -2.30 8.59
C TYR A 250 8.19 -3.47 8.27
N GLU A 251 6.90 -3.30 8.55
CA GLU A 251 5.86 -4.25 8.17
C GLU A 251 4.69 -3.55 7.47
N HIS A 252 4.32 -4.06 6.29
CA HIS A 252 3.15 -3.56 5.58
C HIS A 252 1.85 -3.89 6.34
N ARG A 253 0.98 -2.90 6.50
CA ARG A 253 -0.36 -3.03 7.09
C ARG A 253 -1.44 -2.53 6.13
N ARG A 254 -2.60 -3.18 6.13
CA ARG A 254 -3.77 -2.83 5.31
C ARG A 254 -4.71 -1.90 6.09
N THR A 255 -5.46 -1.03 5.41
CA THR A 255 -6.41 -0.09 6.06
C THR A 255 -7.51 -0.74 6.91
N LEU A 256 -7.81 -2.01 6.67
CA LEU A 256 -8.79 -2.79 7.42
C LEU A 256 -8.23 -3.42 8.72
N GLY A 257 -6.93 -3.29 8.99
CA GLY A 257 -6.28 -3.95 10.12
C GLY A 257 -5.52 -5.21 9.70
N PHE A 258 -4.95 -5.89 10.70
CA PHE A 258 -4.33 -7.21 10.54
C PHE A 258 -5.32 -8.30 10.95
N GLU A 259 -5.61 -9.22 10.03
CA GLU A 259 -6.41 -10.42 10.29
C GLU A 259 -5.55 -11.65 10.04
N GLU A 260 -5.35 -12.48 11.08
CA GLU A 260 -4.61 -13.73 10.99
C GLU A 260 -5.29 -14.68 9.99
N GLY A 261 -4.53 -15.20 9.02
CA GLY A 261 -5.04 -16.07 7.94
C GLY A 261 -5.54 -15.35 6.68
N VAL A 262 -5.93 -14.08 6.75
CA VAL A 262 -6.28 -13.24 5.58
C VAL A 262 -5.10 -12.36 5.17
N SER A 263 -4.32 -11.89 6.14
CA SER A 263 -3.11 -11.11 5.95
C SER A 263 -1.89 -12.04 5.93
N LYS A 264 -0.98 -11.85 4.97
CA LYS A 264 0.30 -12.58 4.97
C LYS A 264 1.27 -11.89 5.93
N ASP A 265 1.98 -12.67 6.74
CA ASP A 265 2.95 -12.11 7.70
C ASP A 265 4.01 -11.20 7.06
N ALA A 266 4.33 -10.13 7.79
CA ALA A 266 5.33 -9.12 7.45
C ALA A 266 5.10 -8.47 6.06
N ASN A 267 6.09 -8.52 5.17
CA ASN A 267 6.05 -7.85 3.87
C ASN A 267 5.73 -8.78 2.68
N LYS A 268 5.38 -10.05 2.93
CA LYS A 268 5.18 -11.05 1.86
C LYS A 268 4.13 -10.59 0.82
N GLU A 269 3.08 -9.89 1.25
CA GLU A 269 2.03 -9.40 0.35
C GLU A 269 2.55 -8.38 -0.69
N ILE A 270 3.55 -7.58 -0.32
CA ILE A 270 4.11 -6.56 -1.22
C ILE A 270 5.30 -7.09 -2.02
N CYS A 271 6.08 -8.03 -1.50
CA CYS A 271 7.28 -8.57 -2.17
C CYS A 271 6.97 -9.13 -3.57
N ASP A 272 5.88 -9.91 -3.70
CA ASP A 272 5.51 -10.55 -4.97
C ASP A 272 4.95 -9.55 -6.00
N LYS A 273 4.56 -8.35 -5.56
CA LYS A 273 3.88 -7.33 -6.38
C LYS A 273 4.81 -6.25 -6.93
N ARG A 274 6.14 -6.44 -6.81
CA ARG A 274 7.19 -5.55 -7.35
C ARG A 274 6.87 -4.06 -7.15
N PRO A 275 6.77 -3.58 -5.90
CA PRO A 275 6.30 -2.24 -5.63
C PRO A 275 7.30 -1.19 -6.11
N LYS A 276 6.79 -0.03 -6.48
CA LYS A 276 7.55 1.10 -7.02
C LYS A 276 7.33 2.32 -6.14
N LEU A 277 8.42 2.99 -5.79
CA LEU A 277 8.42 4.31 -5.18
C LEU A 277 8.48 5.36 -6.30
N TYR A 278 7.44 6.17 -6.40
CA TYR A 278 7.37 7.32 -7.29
C TYR A 278 7.76 8.58 -6.51
N THR A 279 8.70 9.36 -7.04
CA THR A 279 9.04 10.68 -6.46
C THR A 279 8.53 11.79 -7.36
N PHE A 280 7.96 12.82 -6.75
CA PHE A 280 7.38 13.99 -7.41
C PHE A 280 7.95 15.27 -6.79
N VAL A 281 8.16 16.29 -7.62
CA VAL A 281 8.62 17.63 -7.23
C VAL A 281 7.66 18.67 -7.80
N THR A 282 7.63 19.87 -7.22
CA THR A 282 6.87 21.00 -7.78
C THR A 282 7.33 21.30 -9.20
N ASP A 283 6.40 21.58 -10.11
CA ASP A 283 6.73 21.99 -11.47
C ASP A 283 7.40 23.38 -11.43
N PRO A 284 8.67 23.52 -11.87
CA PRO A 284 9.34 24.82 -11.89
C PRO A 284 8.79 25.80 -12.93
N GLN A 285 7.81 25.42 -13.77
CA GLN A 285 7.22 26.28 -14.79
C GLN A 285 5.90 26.99 -14.37
N GLU A 286 5.35 26.70 -13.19
CA GLU A 286 4.17 27.38 -12.65
C GLU A 286 4.53 28.28 -11.45
N GLU A 287 5.01 29.49 -11.71
CA GLU A 287 4.98 30.56 -10.71
C GLU A 287 3.54 31.14 -10.64
N PRO A 288 2.96 31.35 -9.44
CA PRO A 288 1.60 31.84 -9.29
C PRO A 288 1.52 33.34 -9.62
N SER A 289 0.79 33.71 -10.67
CA SER A 289 0.53 35.10 -11.03
C SER A 289 -0.41 35.77 -10.02
N SER A 290 0.19 36.44 -9.04
CA SER A 290 -0.47 37.34 -8.10
C SER A 290 -0.56 38.77 -8.65
N SER A 291 -1.67 39.42 -8.28
CA SER A 291 -1.99 40.86 -8.30
C SER A 291 -2.32 41.55 -9.64
N THR A 292 -3.62 41.82 -9.76
CA THR A 292 -4.27 42.92 -10.47
C THR A 292 -3.72 44.28 -10.01
N GLU A 293 -3.31 45.14 -10.96
CA GLU A 293 -3.41 46.60 -10.83
C GLU A 293 -3.40 47.25 -12.23
N MET A 294 -4.25 48.24 -12.45
CA MET A 294 -4.38 49.01 -13.70
C MET A 294 -3.89 50.46 -13.54
N ASP A 295 -3.14 50.89 -14.56
CA ASP A 295 -3.12 52.21 -15.26
C ASP A 295 -2.36 53.44 -14.68
N PRO A 296 -2.03 54.51 -15.47
CA PRO A 296 -1.97 54.67 -16.94
C PRO A 296 -0.78 55.54 -17.51
N LEU A 297 -0.71 55.63 -18.86
CA LEU A 297 -0.16 56.71 -19.73
C LEU A 297 1.37 56.94 -19.88
N ASN A 298 1.91 56.65 -21.08
CA ASN A 298 2.28 57.61 -22.15
C ASN A 298 3.51 57.15 -22.99
N GLY A 299 3.53 57.45 -24.30
CA GLY A 299 4.76 57.55 -25.09
C GLY A 299 4.94 56.57 -26.26
N ILE A 300 4.54 57.02 -27.45
CA ILE A 300 4.78 56.37 -28.74
C ILE A 300 6.29 56.28 -29.03
N ARG A 301 6.82 55.06 -29.22
CA ARG A 301 7.93 54.79 -30.13
C ARG A 301 7.59 53.56 -30.98
N ARG A 302 7.63 53.74 -32.30
CA ARG A 302 7.44 52.67 -33.28
C ARG A 302 8.73 51.87 -33.39
N GLU A 303 8.76 50.74 -32.71
CA GLU A 303 9.61 49.59 -33.05
C GLU A 303 8.68 48.38 -33.09
N THR A 304 8.69 47.63 -34.20
CA THR A 304 7.91 46.39 -34.37
C THR A 304 8.32 45.39 -33.27
N PRO A 305 7.45 45.05 -32.30
CA PRO A 305 7.81 44.11 -31.26
C PRO A 305 7.48 42.70 -31.75
N LEU A 306 8.50 41.85 -31.87
CA LEU A 306 8.30 40.42 -31.61
C LEU A 306 7.90 40.34 -30.14
N GLY A 307 6.60 40.21 -29.88
CA GLY A 307 6.03 40.12 -28.54
C GLY A 307 6.59 38.94 -27.73
N PRO A 308 6.25 38.86 -26.43
CA PRO A 308 6.68 37.77 -25.55
C PRO A 308 6.41 36.41 -26.21
N ARG A 309 7.34 35.46 -26.08
CA ARG A 309 7.14 34.09 -26.60
C ARG A 309 5.81 33.56 -26.05
N LEU A 310 4.83 33.38 -26.92
CA LEU A 310 3.52 32.84 -26.55
C LEU A 310 3.71 31.50 -25.82
N ASN A 311 3.09 31.36 -24.65
CA ASN A 311 3.09 30.08 -23.93
C ASN A 311 2.23 29.05 -24.68
N LEU A 312 2.37 27.76 -24.37
CA LEU A 312 1.64 26.69 -25.05
C LEU A 312 0.13 26.90 -25.00
N ASP A 313 -0.42 27.26 -23.83
CA ASP A 313 -1.86 27.50 -23.66
C ASP A 313 -2.36 28.73 -24.42
N GLU A 314 -1.53 29.78 -24.53
CA GLU A 314 -1.86 30.95 -25.35
C GLU A 314 -1.89 30.60 -26.84
N LYS A 315 -0.97 29.75 -27.31
CA LYS A 315 -0.99 29.23 -28.69
C LYS A 315 -2.22 28.37 -28.95
N ARG A 316 -2.59 27.50 -27.99
CA ARG A 316 -3.77 26.65 -28.07
C ARG A 316 -5.05 27.47 -28.13
N LYS A 317 -5.18 28.47 -27.26
CA LYS A 317 -6.31 29.41 -27.24
C LYS A 317 -6.43 30.17 -28.57
N ARG A 318 -5.33 30.73 -29.04
CA ARG A 318 -5.30 31.44 -30.33
C ARG A 318 -5.60 30.55 -31.53
N MET A 319 -5.22 29.27 -31.48
CA MET A 319 -5.57 28.30 -32.51
C MET A 319 -7.06 27.94 -32.47
N LEU A 320 -7.64 27.77 -31.28
CA LEU A 320 -9.08 27.58 -31.11
C LEU A 320 -9.89 28.81 -31.59
N ASP A 321 -9.38 30.02 -31.35
CA ASP A 321 -10.02 31.24 -31.84
C ASP A 321 -10.12 31.24 -33.37
N ILE A 322 -9.13 30.70 -34.10
CA ILE A 322 -9.20 30.55 -35.56
C ILE A 322 -10.37 29.64 -35.95
N PHE A 323 -10.51 28.47 -35.31
CA PHE A 323 -11.60 27.55 -35.59
C PHE A 323 -12.98 28.14 -35.24
N HIS A 324 -13.08 28.87 -34.14
CA HIS A 324 -14.33 29.48 -33.69
C HIS A 324 -14.74 30.71 -34.51
N GLU A 325 -13.78 31.51 -34.99
CA GLU A 325 -14.02 32.68 -35.83
C GLU A 325 -14.40 32.28 -37.26
N SER A 326 -13.75 31.27 -37.83
CA SER A 326 -14.00 30.83 -39.22
C SER A 326 -15.20 29.90 -39.35
N GLN A 327 -15.50 29.10 -38.31
CA GLN A 327 -16.56 28.09 -38.30
C GLN A 327 -16.47 27.12 -39.50
N GLU A 328 -15.27 26.83 -39.98
CA GLU A 328 -15.01 25.96 -41.13
C GLU A 328 -13.91 24.92 -40.85
N PRO A 329 -13.93 23.77 -41.53
CA PRO A 329 -12.86 22.78 -41.42
C PRO A 329 -11.62 23.20 -42.20
N PHE A 330 -10.44 22.96 -41.62
CA PHE A 330 -9.15 23.30 -42.23
C PHE A 330 -8.27 22.08 -42.47
N LEU A 331 -7.43 22.18 -43.49
CA LEU A 331 -6.29 21.28 -43.68
C LEU A 331 -5.10 21.75 -42.82
N LEU A 332 -4.23 20.81 -42.44
CA LEU A 332 -3.01 21.15 -41.68
C LEU A 332 -2.16 22.21 -42.38
N LYS A 333 -2.01 22.11 -43.71
CA LYS A 333 -1.26 23.09 -44.52
C LYS A 333 -1.88 24.50 -44.48
N GLU A 334 -3.19 24.59 -44.32
CA GLU A 334 -3.89 25.87 -44.23
C GLU A 334 -3.67 26.50 -42.85
N LEU A 335 -3.74 25.69 -41.79
CA LEU A 335 -3.43 26.12 -40.43
C LEU A 335 -1.97 26.56 -40.28
N GLU A 336 -1.03 25.87 -40.93
CA GLU A 336 0.39 26.25 -40.97
C GLU A 336 0.63 27.61 -41.63
N ARG A 337 -0.28 28.05 -42.51
CA ARG A 337 -0.23 29.37 -43.15
C ARG A 337 -0.99 30.43 -42.35
N ILE A 338 -2.16 30.09 -41.82
CA ILE A 338 -3.07 31.01 -41.12
C ILE A 338 -2.59 31.30 -39.70
N GLY A 339 -2.14 30.28 -38.96
CA GLY A 339 -1.68 30.39 -37.57
C GLY A 339 -0.58 31.45 -37.37
N PRO A 340 0.52 31.41 -38.15
CA PRO A 340 1.56 32.44 -38.07
C PRO A 340 1.10 33.81 -38.55
N LYS A 341 0.31 33.85 -39.63
CA LYS A 341 -0.08 35.10 -40.30
C LYS A 341 -1.13 35.90 -39.52
N GLN A 342 -2.11 35.25 -38.91
CA GLN A 342 -3.23 35.91 -38.23
C GLN A 342 -3.05 36.02 -36.73
N LYS A 343 -2.47 34.99 -36.09
CA LYS A 343 -2.40 34.91 -34.62
C LYS A 343 -0.98 34.85 -34.05
N GLY A 344 0.05 34.93 -34.91
CA GLY A 344 1.45 35.00 -34.49
C GLY A 344 2.01 33.69 -33.92
N ILE A 345 1.39 32.55 -34.25
CA ILE A 345 1.85 31.23 -33.80
C ILE A 345 3.10 30.84 -34.59
N VAL A 346 4.14 30.33 -33.92
CA VAL A 346 5.36 29.90 -34.61
C VAL A 346 5.03 28.75 -35.56
N ALA A 347 5.36 28.88 -36.86
CA ALA A 347 4.99 27.92 -37.90
C ALA A 347 5.36 26.48 -37.55
N GLN A 348 6.57 26.27 -37.00
CA GLN A 348 7.06 24.95 -36.61
C GLN A 348 6.24 24.29 -35.49
N SER A 349 5.49 25.07 -34.70
CA SER A 349 4.68 24.59 -33.58
C SER A 349 3.19 24.39 -33.89
N VAL A 350 2.72 24.80 -35.08
CA VAL A 350 1.30 24.72 -35.44
C VAL A 350 0.79 23.29 -35.38
N LYS A 351 1.55 22.34 -35.93
CA LYS A 351 1.20 20.91 -35.94
C LYS A 351 1.04 20.36 -34.52
N ASP A 352 1.99 20.64 -33.63
CA ASP A 352 1.98 20.15 -32.26
C ASP A 352 0.84 20.77 -31.44
N VAL A 353 0.54 22.06 -31.67
CA VAL A 353 -0.57 22.77 -31.02
C VAL A 353 -1.92 22.21 -31.47
N VAL A 354 -2.11 21.95 -32.76
CA VAL A 354 -3.34 21.35 -33.30
C VAL A 354 -3.49 19.92 -32.77
N GLN A 355 -2.41 19.13 -32.76
CA GLN A 355 -2.46 17.77 -32.21
C GLN A 355 -2.81 17.77 -30.72
N SER A 356 -2.21 18.67 -29.92
CA SER A 356 -2.56 18.82 -28.50
C SER A 356 -4.02 19.24 -28.26
N LEU A 357 -4.63 20.02 -29.16
CA LEU A 357 -6.06 20.34 -29.10
C LEU A 357 -6.95 19.13 -29.44
N VAL A 358 -6.50 18.28 -30.36
CA VAL A 358 -7.18 17.02 -30.70
C VAL A 358 -7.10 16.02 -29.57
N ASP A 359 -5.91 15.85 -28.97
CA ASP A 359 -5.68 14.90 -27.87
C ASP A 359 -6.53 15.24 -26.63
N ASP A 360 -6.74 16.54 -26.36
CA ASP A 360 -7.61 17.01 -25.27
C ASP A 360 -9.10 17.10 -25.67
N GLY A 361 -9.45 16.70 -26.90
CA GLY A 361 -10.82 16.67 -27.40
C GLY A 361 -11.47 18.04 -27.54
N LEU A 362 -10.67 19.09 -27.75
CA LEU A 362 -11.10 20.47 -28.03
C LEU A 362 -11.17 20.77 -29.53
N CYS A 363 -10.48 19.98 -30.36
CA CYS A 363 -10.54 20.03 -31.81
C CYS A 363 -10.78 18.61 -32.36
N HIS A 364 -11.59 18.47 -33.39
CA HIS A 364 -11.77 17.20 -34.09
C HIS A 364 -10.74 17.05 -35.19
N CYS A 365 -10.33 15.81 -35.43
CA CYS A 365 -9.57 15.43 -36.60
C CYS A 365 -10.27 14.25 -37.27
N GLU A 366 -10.67 14.40 -38.52
CA GLU A 366 -11.19 13.31 -39.33
C GLU A 366 -10.36 13.17 -40.60
N LYS A 367 -10.06 11.92 -40.95
CA LYS A 367 -9.35 11.59 -42.17
C LYS A 367 -10.35 11.30 -43.28
N VAL A 368 -10.37 12.16 -44.28
CA VAL A 368 -11.19 11.99 -45.49
C VAL A 368 -10.25 11.76 -46.68
N GLY A 369 -10.21 10.51 -47.16
CA GLY A 369 -9.29 10.09 -48.21
C GLY A 369 -7.83 10.13 -47.75
N THR A 370 -7.01 10.95 -48.43
CA THR A 370 -5.58 11.13 -48.11
C THR A 370 -5.31 12.34 -47.20
N SER A 371 -6.35 13.11 -46.85
CA SER A 371 -6.21 14.37 -46.11
C SER A 371 -6.89 14.31 -44.73
N ASN A 372 -6.29 14.97 -43.75
CA ASN A 372 -6.86 15.14 -42.41
C ASN A 372 -7.47 16.54 -42.30
N PHE A 373 -8.74 16.59 -41.91
CA PHE A 373 -9.50 17.82 -41.68
C PHE A 373 -9.62 18.08 -40.17
N PHE A 374 -9.43 19.33 -39.79
CA PHE A 374 -9.49 19.79 -38.41
C PHE A 374 -10.57 20.86 -38.25
N TRP A 375 -11.42 20.74 -37.22
CA TRP A 375 -12.44 21.75 -36.91
C TRP A 375 -12.80 21.76 -35.43
N ALA A 376 -13.39 22.87 -34.97
CA ALA A 376 -13.96 23.00 -33.64
C ALA A 376 -15.13 24.00 -33.68
N PHE A 377 -16.25 23.69 -33.04
CA PHE A 377 -17.42 24.55 -33.02
C PHE A 377 -17.75 25.04 -31.59
N PRO A 378 -18.06 26.34 -31.39
CA PRO A 378 -18.37 26.89 -30.07
C PRO A 378 -19.54 26.20 -29.35
N SER A 379 -20.53 25.71 -30.10
CA SER A 379 -21.75 25.09 -29.57
C SER A 379 -21.52 23.66 -29.05
N GLU A 380 -20.44 23.00 -29.43
CA GLU A 380 -20.23 21.60 -29.12
C GLU A 380 -19.94 21.36 -27.63
N ALA A 381 -19.12 22.21 -27.01
CA ALA A 381 -18.85 22.15 -25.57
C ALA A 381 -20.14 22.34 -24.75
N ALA A 382 -21.04 23.22 -25.22
CA ALA A 382 -22.34 23.44 -24.59
C ALA A 382 -23.26 22.22 -24.74
N VAL A 383 -23.35 21.63 -25.94
CA VAL A 383 -24.16 20.43 -26.20
C VAL A 383 -23.64 19.22 -25.42
N LYS A 384 -22.32 19.04 -25.33
CA LYS A 384 -21.69 17.96 -24.54
C LYS A 384 -22.02 18.10 -23.05
N ARG A 385 -21.94 19.32 -22.50
CA ARG A 385 -22.36 19.60 -21.12
C ARG A 385 -23.86 19.36 -20.91
N GLN A 386 -24.70 19.77 -21.85
CA GLN A 386 -26.15 19.57 -21.76
C GLN A 386 -26.54 18.09 -21.83
N ASN A 387 -25.92 17.31 -22.72
CA ASN A 387 -26.12 15.87 -22.79
C ASN A 387 -25.65 15.17 -21.51
N LYS A 388 -24.52 15.60 -20.95
CA LYS A 388 -24.02 15.05 -19.67
C LYS A 388 -24.97 15.40 -18.52
N LYS A 389 -25.48 16.63 -18.46
CA LYS A 389 -26.50 17.05 -17.50
C LYS A 389 -27.74 16.15 -17.61
N ARG A 390 -28.28 15.97 -18.82
CA ARG A 390 -29.45 15.11 -19.06
C ARG A 390 -29.21 13.66 -18.65
N ALA A 391 -28.01 13.12 -18.88
CA ALA A 391 -27.64 11.78 -18.47
C ALA A 391 -27.59 11.64 -16.94
N LEU A 392 -26.98 12.62 -16.25
CA LEU A 392 -26.91 12.65 -14.78
C LEU A 392 -28.29 12.84 -14.15
N GLU A 393 -29.16 13.67 -14.73
CA GLU A 393 -30.54 13.83 -14.27
C GLU A 393 -31.33 12.52 -14.38
N LYS A 394 -31.12 11.74 -15.45
CA LYS A 394 -31.72 10.41 -15.60
C LYS A 394 -31.19 9.42 -14.55
N GLU A 395 -29.88 9.39 -14.32
CA GLU A 395 -29.27 8.54 -13.28
C GLU A 395 -29.77 8.90 -11.88
N LEU A 396 -29.90 10.20 -11.58
CA LEU A 396 -30.44 10.69 -10.32
C LEU A 396 -31.89 10.23 -10.11
N ALA A 397 -32.74 10.39 -11.12
CA ALA A 397 -34.13 9.94 -11.06
C ALA A 397 -34.24 8.42 -10.83
N GLN A 398 -33.39 7.64 -11.49
CA GLN A 398 -33.35 6.19 -11.30
C GLN A 398 -32.90 5.81 -9.88
N ALA A 399 -31.86 6.46 -9.37
CA ALA A 399 -31.37 6.23 -8.01
C ALA A 399 -32.40 6.63 -6.94
N GLN A 400 -33.15 7.71 -7.17
CA GLN A 400 -34.24 8.14 -6.29
C GLN A 400 -35.38 7.11 -6.26
N ALA A 401 -35.79 6.60 -7.42
CA ALA A 401 -36.81 5.54 -7.49
C ALA A 401 -36.36 4.27 -6.75
N THR A 402 -35.11 3.82 -6.93
CA THR A 402 -34.56 2.68 -6.19
C THR A 402 -34.50 2.93 -4.69
N LYS A 403 -34.17 4.16 -4.27
CA LYS A 403 -34.18 4.53 -2.85
C LYS A 403 -35.57 4.43 -2.26
N GLU A 404 -36.59 4.93 -2.96
CA GLU A 404 -37.99 4.84 -2.52
C GLU A 404 -38.43 3.37 -2.39
N GLU A 405 -38.17 2.55 -3.40
CA GLU A 405 -38.48 1.11 -3.37
C GLU A 405 -37.80 0.38 -2.20
N LEU A 406 -36.50 0.65 -1.96
CA LEU A 406 -35.77 0.06 -0.84
C LEU A 406 -36.31 0.55 0.51
N THR A 407 -36.70 1.83 0.61
CA THR A 407 -37.27 2.40 1.84
C THR A 407 -38.62 1.74 2.17
N GLU A 408 -39.47 1.52 1.17
CA GLU A 408 -40.72 0.76 1.33
C GLU A 408 -40.47 -0.71 1.69
N SER A 409 -39.45 -1.34 1.09
CA SER A 409 -39.05 -2.71 1.44
C SER A 409 -38.58 -2.81 2.89
N ILE A 410 -37.76 -1.87 3.35
CA ILE A 410 -37.31 -1.78 4.75
C ILE A 410 -38.51 -1.57 5.68
N ALA A 411 -39.42 -0.65 5.35
CA ALA A 411 -40.62 -0.39 6.15
C ALA A 411 -41.49 -1.65 6.28
N ARG A 412 -41.70 -2.40 5.18
CA ARG A 412 -42.39 -3.70 5.22
C ARG A 412 -41.67 -4.74 6.07
N ALA A 413 -40.35 -4.78 6.02
CA ALA A 413 -39.54 -5.74 6.81
C ALA A 413 -39.44 -5.38 8.30
N GLN A 414 -39.58 -4.10 8.63
CA GLN A 414 -39.64 -3.59 10.01
C GLN A 414 -40.98 -3.87 10.67
N LEU A 415 -42.06 -4.05 9.91
CA LEU A 415 -43.37 -4.41 10.44
C LEU A 415 -43.27 -5.77 11.16
N GLY A 416 -43.52 -5.78 12.47
CA GLY A 416 -43.37 -6.97 13.33
C GLY A 416 -41.94 -7.28 13.80
N ARG A 417 -40.95 -6.46 13.41
CA ARG A 417 -39.57 -6.47 13.94
C ARG A 417 -39.17 -5.13 14.52
N GLU A 418 -40.14 -4.44 15.11
CA GLU A 418 -39.92 -3.16 15.75
C GLU A 418 -38.90 -3.33 16.88
N GLN A 419 -37.99 -2.37 16.99
CA GLN A 419 -36.98 -2.38 18.05
C GLN A 419 -37.64 -1.89 19.35
N THR A 420 -38.36 -2.79 20.01
CA THR A 420 -38.94 -2.58 21.35
C THR A 420 -38.00 -3.13 22.42
N GLU A 421 -38.11 -2.60 23.64
CA GLU A 421 -37.40 -3.14 24.81
C GLU A 421 -37.77 -4.62 25.05
N GLU A 422 -39.03 -4.99 24.82
CA GLU A 422 -39.50 -6.38 24.90
C GLU A 422 -38.75 -7.31 23.93
N ARG A 423 -38.53 -6.86 22.68
CA ARG A 423 -37.76 -7.63 21.69
C ARG A 423 -36.29 -7.74 22.09
N ALA A 424 -35.69 -6.68 22.62
CA ALA A 424 -34.31 -6.72 23.09
C ALA A 424 -34.13 -7.74 24.22
N ASN A 425 -35.04 -7.72 25.20
CA ASN A 425 -35.05 -8.66 26.32
C ASN A 425 -35.27 -10.12 25.85
N LEU A 426 -36.19 -10.35 24.90
CA LEU A 426 -36.42 -11.69 24.34
C LEU A 426 -35.23 -12.24 23.56
N VAL A 427 -34.49 -11.37 22.86
CA VAL A 427 -33.26 -11.77 22.14
C VAL A 427 -32.16 -12.13 23.13
N GLU A 428 -32.03 -11.39 24.23
CA GLU A 428 -31.09 -11.70 25.32
C GLU A 428 -31.46 -13.02 26.02
N GLU A 429 -32.74 -13.21 26.34
CA GLU A 429 -33.24 -14.46 26.93
C GLU A 429 -33.00 -15.66 26.01
N LEU A 430 -33.30 -15.53 24.71
CA LEU A 430 -33.03 -16.57 23.72
C LEU A 430 -31.54 -16.93 23.69
N GLY A 431 -30.66 -15.93 23.70
CA GLY A 431 -29.21 -16.15 23.76
C GLY A 431 -28.78 -16.89 25.02
N GLY A 432 -29.38 -16.57 26.18
CA GLY A 432 -29.16 -17.30 27.42
C GLY A 432 -29.62 -18.75 27.36
N VAL A 433 -30.84 -18.99 26.87
CA VAL A 433 -31.40 -20.34 26.71
C VAL A 433 -30.56 -21.17 25.73
N GLU A 434 -30.14 -20.61 24.60
CA GLU A 434 -29.26 -21.31 23.65
C GLU A 434 -27.90 -21.69 24.26
N ALA A 435 -27.33 -20.82 25.10
CA ALA A 435 -26.09 -21.11 25.81
C ALA A 435 -26.27 -22.27 26.80
N THR A 436 -27.32 -22.24 27.63
CA THR A 436 -27.61 -23.32 28.58
C THR A 436 -27.92 -24.64 27.87
N TRP A 437 -28.66 -24.61 26.76
CA TRP A 437 -28.94 -25.79 25.95
C TRP A 437 -27.66 -26.42 25.39
N LYS A 438 -26.73 -25.59 24.88
CA LYS A 438 -25.41 -26.07 24.41
C LYS A 438 -24.59 -26.68 25.53
N GLU A 439 -24.59 -26.07 26.72
CA GLU A 439 -23.90 -26.59 27.89
C GLU A 439 -24.46 -27.95 28.32
N GLN A 440 -25.78 -28.05 28.46
CA GLN A 440 -26.49 -29.31 28.78
C GLN A 440 -26.24 -30.38 27.72
N GLN A 441 -26.21 -30.02 26.44
CA GLN A 441 -25.90 -30.96 25.37
C GLN A 441 -24.46 -31.49 25.46
N ALA A 442 -23.50 -30.62 25.78
CA ALA A 442 -22.11 -31.01 26.00
C ALA A 442 -21.95 -31.88 27.25
N GLU A 443 -22.70 -31.59 28.31
CA GLU A 443 -22.74 -32.41 29.52
C GLU A 443 -23.35 -33.80 29.24
N LEU A 444 -24.46 -33.88 28.52
CA LEU A 444 -25.09 -35.14 28.13
C LEU A 444 -24.14 -36.03 27.31
N GLN A 445 -23.30 -35.44 26.45
CA GLN A 445 -22.29 -36.21 25.70
C GLN A 445 -21.28 -36.90 26.62
N LYS A 446 -20.91 -36.29 27.77
CA LYS A 446 -20.01 -36.93 28.75
C LYS A 446 -20.64 -38.18 29.37
N PHE A 447 -21.96 -38.17 29.54
CA PHE A 447 -22.71 -39.29 30.13
C PHE A 447 -23.14 -40.36 29.12
N LYS A 448 -22.81 -40.19 27.83
CA LYS A 448 -23.16 -41.14 26.77
C LYS A 448 -22.60 -42.55 27.00
N GLU A 449 -21.45 -42.65 27.69
CA GLU A 449 -20.84 -43.94 28.06
C GLU A 449 -21.39 -44.53 29.38
N CYS A 450 -22.15 -43.75 30.14
CA CYS A 450 -22.75 -44.12 31.42
C CYS A 450 -24.20 -44.61 31.26
N ASP A 451 -24.53 -45.26 30.15
CA ASP A 451 -25.85 -45.88 29.96
C ASP A 451 -26.02 -47.05 30.96
N PRO A 452 -27.06 -47.03 31.83
CA PRO A 452 -27.35 -48.12 32.76
C PRO A 452 -27.42 -49.50 32.09
N ALA A 453 -27.90 -49.57 30.84
CA ALA A 453 -27.97 -50.84 30.10
C ALA A 453 -26.57 -51.36 29.76
N VAL A 454 -25.68 -50.49 29.27
CA VAL A 454 -24.29 -50.82 28.92
C VAL A 454 -23.49 -51.18 30.17
N LEU A 455 -23.68 -50.45 31.27
CA LEU A 455 -23.03 -50.74 32.56
C LEU A 455 -23.48 -52.08 33.14
N ASN A 456 -24.78 -52.38 33.09
CA ASN A 456 -25.31 -53.67 33.54
C ASN A 456 -24.83 -54.82 32.66
N GLN A 457 -24.75 -54.62 31.34
CA GLN A 457 -24.19 -55.63 30.43
C GLN A 457 -22.73 -55.92 30.78
N LYS A 458 -21.88 -54.89 30.89
CA LYS A 458 -20.47 -55.06 31.29
C LYS A 458 -20.32 -55.77 32.64
N ARG A 459 -21.20 -55.46 33.60
CA ARG A 459 -21.21 -56.11 34.92
C ARG A 459 -21.57 -57.59 34.83
N ASN A 460 -22.53 -57.96 33.98
CA ASN A 460 -22.90 -59.36 33.76
C ASN A 460 -21.79 -60.13 33.04
N GLU A 461 -21.22 -59.55 31.98
CA GLU A 461 -20.09 -60.13 31.26
C GLU A 461 -18.87 -60.35 32.19
N ALA A 462 -18.56 -59.37 33.04
CA ALA A 462 -17.51 -59.51 34.04
C ALA A 462 -17.80 -60.63 35.06
N ARG A 463 -19.06 -60.79 35.47
CA ARG A 463 -19.47 -61.89 36.35
C ARG A 463 -19.30 -63.24 35.66
N GLU A 464 -19.76 -63.38 34.43
CA GLU A 464 -19.64 -64.62 33.66
C GLU A 464 -18.17 -64.98 33.38
N ALA A 465 -17.35 -63.99 33.04
CA ALA A 465 -15.91 -64.19 32.83
C ALA A 465 -15.20 -64.60 34.13
N ARG A 466 -15.58 -64.02 35.27
CA ARG A 466 -15.07 -64.40 36.59
C ARG A 466 -15.46 -65.83 36.95
N ASP A 467 -16.72 -66.18 36.79
CA ASP A 467 -17.22 -67.54 37.07
C ASP A 467 -16.53 -68.58 36.16
N ALA A 468 -16.30 -68.23 34.90
CA ALA A 468 -15.57 -69.06 33.95
C ALA A 468 -14.10 -69.22 34.33
N ALA A 469 -13.42 -68.12 34.71
CA ALA A 469 -12.03 -68.16 35.17
C ALA A 469 -11.90 -69.07 36.40
N ASN A 470 -12.77 -68.90 37.39
CA ASN A 470 -12.78 -69.75 38.59
C ASN A 470 -13.01 -71.22 38.27
N ARG A 471 -13.94 -71.53 37.34
CA ARG A 471 -14.15 -72.91 36.88
C ARG A 471 -12.90 -73.51 36.24
N TRP A 472 -12.17 -72.73 35.45
CA TRP A 472 -10.92 -73.21 34.85
C TRP A 472 -9.81 -73.36 35.88
N THR A 473 -9.72 -72.46 36.86
CA THR A 473 -8.82 -72.59 38.01
C THR A 473 -9.11 -73.87 38.80
N ASP A 474 -10.39 -74.15 39.09
CA ASP A 474 -10.82 -75.38 39.75
C ASP A 474 -10.43 -76.63 38.93
N ASN A 475 -10.66 -76.60 37.61
CA ASN A 475 -10.27 -77.69 36.72
C ASN A 475 -8.76 -77.93 36.72
N ILE A 476 -7.95 -76.86 36.74
CA ILE A 476 -6.49 -76.95 36.83
C ILE A 476 -6.09 -77.64 38.15
N PHE A 477 -6.67 -77.22 39.27
CA PHE A 477 -6.40 -77.81 40.58
C PHE A 477 -6.85 -79.28 40.67
N ILE A 478 -7.98 -79.64 40.06
CA ILE A 478 -8.45 -81.04 39.98
C ILE A 478 -7.45 -81.90 39.18
N ILE A 479 -6.99 -81.41 38.03
CA ILE A 479 -6.01 -82.13 37.19
C ILE A 479 -4.68 -82.28 37.95
N GLN A 480 -4.20 -81.22 38.60
CA GLN A 480 -3.00 -81.28 39.45
C GLN A 480 -3.11 -82.38 40.51
N SER A 481 -4.23 -82.42 41.26
CA SER A 481 -4.43 -83.46 42.29
C SER A 481 -4.47 -84.87 41.68
N TRP A 482 -5.16 -85.05 40.56
CA TRP A 482 -5.25 -86.35 39.89
C TRP A 482 -3.90 -86.82 39.33
N VAL A 483 -3.12 -85.94 38.70
CA VAL A 483 -1.79 -86.28 38.18
C VAL A 483 -0.84 -86.65 39.31
N ARG A 484 -0.88 -85.89 40.42
CA ARG A 484 -0.14 -86.21 41.64
C ARG A 484 -0.44 -87.62 42.14
N GLU A 485 -1.72 -87.97 42.23
CA GLU A 485 -2.18 -89.25 42.78
C GLU A 485 -1.95 -90.43 41.83
N LYS A 486 -2.10 -90.26 40.51
CA LYS A 486 -1.98 -91.34 39.52
C LYS A 486 -0.57 -91.60 39.04
N PHE A 487 0.24 -90.56 38.89
CA PHE A 487 1.59 -90.66 38.31
C PHE A 487 2.70 -90.36 39.33
N ASN A 488 2.35 -90.02 40.59
CA ASN A 488 3.29 -89.70 41.66
C ASN A 488 4.31 -88.61 41.25
N MET A 489 3.83 -87.62 40.49
CA MET A 489 4.61 -86.50 39.96
C MET A 489 4.69 -85.36 41.00
N ASP A 490 5.82 -84.69 41.05
CA ASP A 490 6.01 -83.48 41.86
C ASP A 490 5.25 -82.28 41.28
N MET A 491 4.58 -81.51 42.14
CA MET A 491 3.69 -80.42 41.70
C MET A 491 4.46 -79.17 41.28
N ASP A 492 5.65 -78.91 41.84
CA ASP A 492 6.47 -77.76 41.45
C ASP A 492 7.01 -77.96 40.03
N ASP A 493 7.46 -79.18 39.71
CA ASP A 493 7.86 -79.55 38.34
C ASP A 493 6.69 -79.54 37.35
N PHE A 494 5.49 -79.97 37.75
CA PHE A 494 4.27 -79.89 36.93
C PHE A 494 3.91 -78.43 36.62
N ASN A 495 3.85 -77.57 37.65
CA ASN A 495 3.51 -76.16 37.51
C ASN A 495 4.51 -75.43 36.63
N LYS A 496 5.81 -75.72 36.78
CA LYS A 496 6.86 -75.17 35.93
C LYS A 496 6.73 -75.62 34.47
N HIS A 497 6.34 -76.87 34.21
CA HIS A 497 6.16 -77.38 32.84
C HIS A 497 4.95 -76.74 32.12
N PHE A 498 3.85 -76.52 32.84
CA PHE A 498 2.63 -75.95 32.27
C PHE A 498 2.52 -74.42 32.44
N GLY A 499 3.54 -73.77 33.01
CA GLY A 499 3.57 -72.32 33.20
C GLY A 499 2.52 -71.82 34.20
N ILE A 500 2.16 -72.62 35.20
CA ILE A 500 1.17 -72.28 36.22
C ILE A 500 1.85 -71.43 37.30
N PRO A 501 1.41 -70.18 37.52
CA PRO A 501 1.97 -69.32 38.57
C PRO A 501 1.73 -69.89 39.97
N ALA A 502 2.68 -69.67 40.89
CA ALA A 502 2.57 -70.14 42.28
C ALA A 502 1.50 -69.40 43.10
N ASP A 503 1.09 -68.22 42.62
CA ASP A 503 0.06 -67.36 43.18
C ASP A 503 -1.29 -67.48 42.46
N LEU A 504 -1.45 -68.49 41.58
CA LEU A 504 -2.73 -68.75 40.95
C LEU A 504 -3.77 -69.11 42.01
N ASP A 505 -4.83 -68.32 42.09
CA ASP A 505 -5.98 -68.53 42.96
C ASP A 505 -7.28 -68.17 42.21
N SER A 506 -8.41 -68.54 42.80
CA SER A 506 -9.72 -68.06 42.39
C SER A 506 -9.83 -66.54 42.50
N VAL A 507 -10.49 -65.93 41.51
CA VAL A 507 -10.71 -64.49 41.33
C VAL A 507 -12.02 -64.07 41.99
#